data_AF-A0A520TEV7-F1
#
_entry.id   AF-A0A520TEV7-F1
#
_cell.length_a   1.000
_cell.length_b   1.000
_cell.length_c   1.000
_cell.angle_alpha   90.00
_cell.angle_beta   90.00
_cell.angle_gamma   90.00
#
_symmetry.space_group_name_H-M   'P 1'
#
loop_
_entity.id
_entity.type
_entity.pdbx_description
1 polymer ?
#
loop_
_entity_poly.entity_id
_entity_poly.type
_entity_poly.pdbx_seq_one_letter_code
_entity_poly.pdbx_strand_id
1 'polypeptide(L)' 'QVESEARRYFENKVYKSVIPRNVRISEAPSHGLPVIEYDKNCAGTIAYESLAKEVLEQYKQNPVAA' A
#
# COMPACT_ATOMS: atom_id res chain seq x y z
N GLN A 1 -8.25 14.02 -9.25
CA GLN A 1 -8.49 15.26 -8.49
C GLN A 1 -8.24 15.06 -6.99
N VAL A 2 -8.92 14.12 -6.33
CA VAL A 2 -8.70 13.86 -4.88
C VAL A 2 -7.27 13.43 -4.55
N GLU A 3 -6.65 12.56 -5.37
CA GLU A 3 -5.27 12.11 -5.13
C GLU A 3 -4.26 13.28 -5.12
N SER A 4 -4.31 14.15 -6.12
CA SER A 4 -3.40 15.30 -6.24
C SER A 4 -3.57 16.29 -5.09
N GLU A 5 -4.81 16.50 -4.63
CA GLU A 5 -5.09 17.36 -3.47
C GLU A 5 -4.56 16.74 -2.18
N ALA A 6 -4.76 15.44 -1.97
CA ALA A 6 -4.22 14.71 -0.82
C ALA A 6 -2.68 14.78 -0.79
N ARG A 7 -2.02 14.53 -1.94
CA ARG A 7 -0.55 14.64 -2.04
C ARG A 7 -0.05 16.05 -1.76
N ARG A 8 -0.77 17.09 -2.20
CA ARG A 8 -0.42 18.48 -1.92
C ARG A 8 -0.61 18.85 -0.44
N TYR A 9 -1.66 18.35 0.20
CA TYR A 9 -1.97 18.70 1.59
C TYR A 9 -1.08 17.98 2.60
N PHE A 10 -0.83 16.70 2.38
CA PHE A 10 -0.07 15.85 3.31
C PHE A 10 1.42 15.81 2.98
N GLU A 11 1.83 16.27 1.79
CA GLU A 11 3.22 16.38 1.33
C GLU A 11 4.04 15.11 1.64
N ASN A 12 5.02 15.23 2.55
CA ASN A 12 5.96 14.19 2.94
C ASN A 12 5.33 13.05 3.78
N LYS A 13 4.04 13.14 4.10
CA LYS A 13 3.29 12.09 4.83
C LYS A 13 2.55 11.14 3.89
N VAL A 14 2.63 11.33 2.57
CA VAL A 14 2.01 10.45 1.58
C VAL A 14 3.07 9.59 0.92
N TYR A 15 2.86 8.27 0.99
CA TYR A 15 3.68 7.31 0.25
C TYR A 15 3.54 7.48 -1.27
N LYS A 16 4.59 7.14 -2.00
CA LYS A 16 4.62 7.12 -3.46
C LYS A 16 3.83 5.94 -4.00
N SER A 17 3.87 4.81 -3.29
CA SER A 17 3.15 3.58 -3.66
C SER A 17 1.63 3.81 -3.71
N VAL A 18 1.02 3.49 -4.86
CA VAL A 18 -0.43 3.61 -5.08
C VAL A 18 -1.04 2.21 -5.08
N ILE A 19 -2.05 1.99 -4.25
CA ILE A 19 -2.83 0.74 -4.26
C ILE A 19 -3.96 0.88 -5.27
N PRO A 20 -3.94 0.14 -6.40
CA PRO A 20 -4.97 0.24 -7.42
C PRO A 20 -6.26 -0.43 -6.93
N ARG A 21 -7.40 -0.01 -7.48
CA ARG A 21 -8.66 -0.74 -7.30
C ARG A 21 -8.51 -2.12 -7.93
N ASN A 22 -8.63 -3.18 -7.12
CA ASN A 22 -8.44 -4.55 -7.57
C ASN A 22 -9.52 -5.47 -6.98
N VAL A 23 -10.09 -6.32 -7.82
CA VAL A 23 -11.15 -7.26 -7.43
C VAL A 23 -10.64 -8.29 -6.41
N ARG A 24 -9.41 -8.81 -6.58
CA ARG A 24 -8.79 -9.78 -5.66
C ARG A 24 -8.60 -9.22 -4.26
N ILE A 25 -8.25 -7.92 -4.14
CA ILE A 25 -8.19 -7.24 -2.83
C ILE A 25 -9.57 -7.24 -2.16
N SER A 26 -10.63 -7.07 -2.94
CA SER A 26 -12.01 -7.01 -2.43
C SER A 26 -12.57 -8.41 -2.10
N GLU A 27 -12.14 -9.45 -2.83
CA GLU A 27 -12.56 -10.84 -2.62
C GLU A 27 -11.85 -11.51 -1.45
N ALA A 28 -10.55 -11.22 -1.25
CA ALA A 28 -9.72 -11.90 -0.25
C ALA A 28 -10.33 -11.92 1.18
N PRO A 29 -10.92 -10.81 1.71
CA PRO A 29 -11.59 -10.82 3.02
C PRO A 29 -12.73 -11.82 3.13
N SER A 30 -13.52 -12.02 2.07
CA SER A 30 -14.61 -12.99 2.04
C SER A 30 -14.12 -14.45 2.12
N HIS A 31 -12.87 -14.70 1.68
CA HIS A 31 -12.20 -15.98 1.82
C HIS A 31 -11.43 -16.13 3.13
N GLY A 32 -11.43 -15.11 4.00
CA GLY A 32 -10.68 -15.13 5.25
C GLY A 32 -9.16 -15.14 5.06
N LEU A 33 -8.67 -14.73 3.88
CA LEU A 33 -7.26 -14.73 3.53
C LEU A 33 -6.79 -13.29 3.27
N PRO A 34 -5.54 -12.94 3.62
CA PRO A 34 -4.94 -11.69 3.13
C PRO A 34 -4.72 -11.77 1.62
N VAL A 35 -4.79 -10.63 0.91
CA VAL A 35 -4.63 -10.60 -0.55
C VAL A 35 -3.32 -11.23 -1.03
N ILE A 36 -2.26 -11.11 -0.23
CA ILE A 36 -0.93 -11.69 -0.50
C ILE A 36 -0.99 -13.21 -0.56
N GLU A 37 -1.82 -13.87 0.26
CA GLU A 37 -1.99 -15.33 0.18
C GLU A 37 -3.10 -15.74 -0.78
N TYR A 38 -4.12 -14.90 -0.97
CA TYR A 38 -5.22 -15.17 -1.88
C TYR A 38 -4.80 -15.16 -3.35
N ASP A 39 -4.03 -14.17 -3.78
CA ASP A 39 -3.48 -14.08 -5.14
C ASP A 39 -2.15 -13.31 -5.14
N LYS A 40 -1.05 -14.07 -5.16
CA LYS A 40 0.33 -13.54 -5.13
C LYS A 40 0.70 -12.69 -6.34
N ASN A 41 0.04 -12.92 -7.48
CA ASN A 41 0.43 -12.31 -8.75
C ASN A 41 -0.49 -11.15 -9.16
N CYS A 42 -1.51 -10.83 -8.37
CA CYS A 42 -2.41 -9.73 -8.70
C CYS A 42 -1.74 -8.36 -8.49
N ALA A 43 -2.21 -7.36 -9.24
CA ALA A 43 -1.72 -5.99 -9.14
C ALA A 43 -1.86 -5.39 -7.72
N GLY A 44 -2.85 -5.85 -6.95
CA GLY A 44 -3.04 -5.44 -5.55
C GLY A 44 -1.91 -5.92 -4.65
N THR A 45 -1.54 -7.19 -4.74
CA THR A 45 -0.43 -7.77 -3.97
C THR A 45 0.89 -7.08 -4.30
N ILE A 46 1.19 -6.91 -5.58
CA ILE A 46 2.41 -6.23 -6.04
C ILE A 46 2.49 -4.78 -5.50
N ALA A 47 1.35 -4.08 -5.48
CA ALA A 47 1.29 -2.72 -4.93
C ALA A 47 1.50 -2.69 -3.40
N TYR A 48 0.93 -3.64 -2.66
CA TYR A 48 1.15 -3.76 -1.22
C TYR A 48 2.58 -4.15 -0.86
N GLU A 49 3.22 -5.03 -1.64
CA GLU A 49 4.64 -5.35 -1.47
C GLU A 49 5.53 -4.12 -1.71
N SER A 50 5.19 -3.31 -2.70
CA SER A 50 5.90 -2.05 -3.00
C SER A 50 5.75 -1.05 -1.86
N LEU A 51 4.52 -0.89 -1.34
CA LEU A 51 4.24 -0.06 -0.18
C LEU A 51 5.00 -0.55 1.07
N ALA A 52 5.02 -1.86 1.33
CA ALA A 52 5.74 -2.43 2.47
C ALA A 52 7.25 -2.12 2.41
N LYS A 53 7.86 -2.22 1.22
CA LYS A 53 9.27 -1.84 1.01
C LYS A 53 9.49 -0.35 1.32
N GLU A 54 8.62 0.52 0.81
CA GLU A 54 8.70 1.96 1.06
C GLU A 54 8.58 2.31 2.55
N VAL A 55 7.64 1.68 3.26
CA VAL A 55 7.46 1.85 4.71
C VAL A 55 8.71 1.43 5.48
N LEU A 56 9.30 0.27 5.14
CA LEU A 56 10.51 -0.22 5.78
C LEU A 56 11.73 0.67 5.51
N GLU A 57 11.85 1.19 4.29
CA GLU A 57 12.92 2.14 3.93
C GLU A 57 12.79 3.44 4.72
N GLN A 58 11.57 3.99 4.83
CA GLN A 58 11.32 5.19 5.62
C GLN A 58 11.57 4.95 7.12
N TYR A 59 11.17 3.79 7.64
CA TYR A 59 11.41 3.42 9.04
C TYR A 59 12.91 3.34 9.36
N LYS A 60 13.71 2.74 8.46
CA LYS A 60 15.18 2.71 8.61
C LYS A 60 15.81 4.10 8.62
N GLN A 61 15.26 5.04 7.87
CA GLN A 61 15.75 6.41 7.80
C GLN A 61 15.32 7.27 8.99
N ASN A 62 14.24 6.89 9.70
CA ASN A 62 13.72 7.66 10.83
C ASN A 62 13.20 6.76 11.98
N PRO A 63 14.11 6.22 12.82
CA PRO A 63 13.76 5.24 13.86
C PRO A 63 13.00 5.82 15.07
N VAL A 64 12.67 7.13 15.08
CA VAL A 64 12.12 7.85 16.25
C VAL A 64 10.58 7.72 16.37
N ALA A 65 9.93 6.97 15.49
CA ALA A 65 8.46 6.81 15.47
C ALA A 65 7.95 5.55 16.20
N ALA A 66 8.77 4.90 17.03
CA ALA A 66 8.40 3.75 17.86
C ALA A 66 8.32 4.12 19.34
#